data_AF-A0A6G3MLC7-F1
#
_entry.id   AF-A0A6G3MLC7-F1
#
_cell.length_a   1.000
_cell.length_b   1.000
_cell.length_c   1.000
_cell.angle_alpha   90.00
_cell.angle_beta   90.00
_cell.angle_gamma   90.00
#
_symmetry.space_group_name_H-M   'P 1'
#
loop_
_entity.id
_entity.type
_entity.pdbx_description
1 polymer ?
#
loop_
_entity_poly.entity_id
_entity_poly.type
_entity_poly.pdbx_seq_one_letter_code
_entity_poly.pdbx_strand_id
1 'polypeptide(L)'
;TTKLIKPANFAKLLQKLKEKELKDSLAEDLTGTHSLPILKFKSNNFPAISHNTLCDILSGKSSVSLQNTMILDCRYPCEYLGGHIKHAINTYRKETTRNFLFGRFSDLPLDSKNNNTAPILIFHCEYSKVRGPSM
;
A
#
# COMPACT_ATOMS: atom_id res chain seq x y z
N THR A 1 7.15 -2.77 11.51
CA THR A 1 6.41 -1.55 11.17
C THR A 1 5.97 -1.66 9.73
N THR A 2 4.74 -1.35 9.37
CA THR A 2 4.18 -1.68 8.04
C THR A 2 3.67 -0.37 7.44
N LYS A 3 4.02 -0.04 6.19
CA LYS A 3 3.72 1.29 5.62
C LYS A 3 2.43 1.26 4.82
N LEU A 4 1.64 2.31 5.00
CA LEU A 4 0.34 2.47 4.37
C LEU A 4 0.49 3.41 3.18
N ILE A 5 -0.06 3.04 2.03
CA ILE A 5 -0.27 3.97 0.92
C ILE A 5 -1.78 3.99 0.71
N LYS A 6 -2.42 5.06 1.19
CA LYS A 6 -3.75 5.44 0.74
C LYS A 6 -3.57 6.67 -0.13
N PRO A 7 -3.47 6.53 -1.47
CA PRO A 7 -3.37 7.70 -2.32
C PRO A 7 -4.67 8.50 -2.18
N ALA A 8 -4.57 9.81 -1.89
CA ALA A 8 -5.75 10.69 -1.85
C ALA A 8 -6.53 10.70 -3.17
N ASN A 9 -5.88 10.28 -4.27
CA ASN A 9 -6.54 10.09 -5.54
C ASN A 9 -5.99 8.82 -6.24
N PHE A 10 -6.67 7.70 -6.03
CA PHE A 10 -6.29 6.41 -6.63
C PHE A 10 -6.29 6.46 -8.16
N ALA A 11 -7.19 7.22 -8.76
CA ALA A 11 -7.22 7.46 -10.20
C ALA A 11 -5.97 8.19 -10.70
N LYS A 12 -5.50 9.19 -9.96
CA LYS A 12 -4.24 9.91 -10.24
C LYS A 12 -3.02 9.00 -10.09
N LEU A 13 -3.03 8.07 -9.12
CA LEU A 13 -1.99 7.04 -9.00
C LEU A 13 -1.98 6.13 -10.24
N LEU A 14 -3.14 5.65 -10.69
CA LEU A 14 -3.24 4.81 -11.89
C LEU A 14 -2.80 5.53 -13.17
N GLN A 15 -3.13 6.81 -13.29
CA GLN A 15 -2.68 7.65 -14.40
C GLN A 15 -1.15 7.83 -14.38
N LYS A 16 -0.55 8.10 -13.22
CA LYS A 16 0.91 8.23 -13.08
C LYS A 16 1.66 6.91 -13.25
N LEU A 17 1.02 5.79 -12.90
CA LEU A 17 1.53 4.45 -13.20
C LEU A 17 1.57 4.19 -14.73
N LYS A 18 0.60 4.73 -15.52
CA LYS A 18 0.67 4.72 -17.00
C LYS A 18 1.84 5.54 -17.52
N GLU A 19 2.09 6.71 -16.93
CA GLU A 19 3.08 7.69 -17.42
C GLU A 19 4.54 7.39 -17.01
N LYS A 20 4.81 6.28 -16.30
CA LYS A 20 6.15 5.89 -15.79
C LYS A 20 6.80 6.88 -14.80
N GLU A 21 6.11 7.93 -14.38
CA GLU A 21 6.61 8.94 -13.44
C GLU A 21 6.14 8.68 -12.00
N LEU A 22 6.68 7.64 -11.36
CA LEU A 22 6.32 7.29 -9.98
C LEU A 22 7.14 8.04 -8.92
N LYS A 23 8.17 8.81 -9.29
CA LYS A 23 9.27 9.11 -8.35
C LYS A 23 8.96 10.16 -7.27
N ASP A 24 8.13 11.18 -7.53
CA ASP A 24 8.06 12.33 -6.61
C ASP A 24 6.68 12.64 -6.00
N SER A 25 5.61 12.04 -6.50
CA SER A 25 4.26 12.57 -6.21
C SER A 25 3.43 11.82 -5.16
N LEU A 26 3.94 10.70 -4.65
CA LEU A 26 3.20 9.92 -3.66
C LEU A 26 3.26 10.55 -2.26
N ALA A 27 4.24 11.41 -2.01
CA ALA A 27 4.40 12.13 -0.75
C ALA A 27 3.39 13.29 -0.59
N GLU A 28 2.98 13.91 -1.69
CA GLU A 28 2.11 15.10 -1.68
C GLU A 28 0.62 14.78 -1.49
N ASP A 29 0.16 13.58 -1.88
CA ASP A 29 -1.23 13.13 -1.73
C ASP A 29 -1.54 12.53 -0.33
N LEU A 30 -0.63 12.67 0.65
CA LEU A 30 -0.77 12.06 2.00
C LEU A 30 -1.51 12.95 3.01
N THR A 31 -2.06 14.08 2.57
CA THR A 31 -2.71 15.08 3.46
C THR A 31 -4.19 14.81 3.74
N GLY A 32 -4.75 13.72 3.20
CA GLY A 32 -6.15 13.31 3.45
C GLY A 32 -6.36 12.63 4.81
N THR A 33 -7.59 12.63 5.31
CA THR A 33 -7.98 11.89 6.51
C THR A 33 -7.72 10.39 6.32
N HIS A 34 -6.78 9.85 7.10
CA HIS A 34 -6.41 8.45 7.00
C HIS A 34 -7.43 7.55 7.69
N SER A 35 -7.89 6.51 7.00
CA SER A 35 -8.86 5.55 7.53
C SER A 35 -8.31 4.61 8.61
N LEU A 36 -7.00 4.66 8.87
CA LEU A 36 -6.32 3.82 9.85
C LEU A 36 -5.49 4.67 10.81
N PRO A 37 -5.33 4.24 12.08
CA PRO A 37 -4.42 4.88 13.03
C PRO A 37 -2.98 4.88 12.52
N ILE A 38 -2.40 6.06 12.36
CA ILE A 38 -1.01 6.22 11.88
C ILE A 38 -0.07 6.49 13.05
N LEU A 39 1.09 5.83 12.97
CA LEU A 39 2.21 6.05 13.87
C LEU A 39 2.84 7.43 13.60
N LYS A 40 2.86 8.27 14.62
CA LYS A 40 3.54 9.58 14.59
C LYS A 40 5.05 9.38 14.75
N PHE A 41 5.76 9.05 13.67
CA PHE A 41 7.23 9.05 13.65
C PHE A 41 7.78 10.20 12.80
N LYS A 42 8.86 10.83 13.29
CA LYS A 42 9.34 12.16 12.91
C LYS A 42 10.14 12.22 11.59
N SER A 43 10.37 11.11 10.88
CA SER A 43 11.46 11.07 9.88
C SER A 43 11.18 10.34 8.55
N ASN A 44 9.95 9.96 8.23
CA ASN A 44 9.66 9.31 6.95
C ASN A 44 8.51 10.00 6.24
N ASN A 45 8.71 10.36 4.97
CA ASN A 45 7.73 10.98 4.07
C ASN A 45 6.49 10.10 3.76
N PHE A 46 6.24 9.03 4.52
CA PHE A 46 5.19 8.04 4.28
C PHE A 46 4.54 7.60 5.59
N PRO A 47 3.19 7.52 5.66
CA PRO A 47 2.50 7.07 6.86
C PRO A 47 2.75 5.59 7.13
N ALA A 48 2.82 5.25 8.41
CA ALA A 48 3.05 3.89 8.88
C ALA A 48 1.96 3.47 9.87
N ILE A 49 1.61 2.20 9.86
CA ILE A 49 0.69 1.59 10.82
C ILE A 49 1.45 0.67 11.78
N SER A 50 0.84 0.45 12.96
CA SER A 50 1.35 -0.51 13.93
C SER A 50 1.08 -1.95 13.49
N HIS A 51 1.80 -2.92 14.07
CA HIS A 51 1.49 -4.34 13.88
C HIS A 51 0.09 -4.67 14.43
N ASN A 52 -0.32 -4.06 15.54
CA ASN A 52 -1.66 -4.24 16.11
C ASN A 52 -2.75 -3.81 15.12
N THR A 53 -2.57 -2.65 14.46
CA THR A 53 -3.50 -2.17 13.43
C THR A 53 -3.63 -3.17 12.28
N LEU A 54 -2.52 -3.79 11.86
CA LEU A 54 -2.56 -4.81 10.82
C LEU A 54 -3.28 -6.09 11.30
N CYS A 55 -3.03 -6.52 12.55
CA CYS A 55 -3.74 -7.64 13.16
C CYS A 55 -5.26 -7.38 13.25
N ASP A 56 -5.66 -6.14 13.57
CA ASP A 56 -7.07 -5.76 13.65
C ASP A 56 -7.75 -5.82 12.27
N ILE A 57 -7.05 -5.42 11.20
CA ILE A 57 -7.55 -5.57 9.82
C ILE A 57 -7.72 -7.05 9.47
N LEU A 58 -6.70 -7.88 9.74
CA LEU A 58 -6.72 -9.32 9.46
C LEU A 58 -7.81 -10.05 10.26
N SER A 59 -8.13 -9.56 11.46
CA SER A 59 -9.16 -10.13 12.34
C SER A 59 -10.56 -9.56 12.12
N GLY A 60 -10.72 -8.60 11.19
CA GLY A 60 -12.00 -7.92 10.94
C GLY A 60 -12.47 -6.98 12.06
N LYS A 61 -11.57 -6.59 12.98
CA LYS A 61 -11.85 -5.66 14.09
C LYS A 61 -11.65 -4.19 13.71
N SER A 62 -10.97 -3.93 12.60
CA SER A 62 -10.78 -2.58 12.07
C SER A 62 -12.04 -2.09 11.33
N SER A 63 -12.23 -0.77 11.29
CA SER A 63 -13.21 -0.13 10.40
C SER A 63 -12.89 -0.37 8.91
N VAL A 64 -11.64 -0.71 8.60
CA VAL A 64 -11.20 -1.11 7.27
C VAL A 64 -11.35 -2.63 7.11
N SER A 65 -12.08 -3.03 6.07
CA SER A 65 -12.22 -4.44 5.69
C SER A 65 -10.94 -4.97 5.03
N LEU A 66 -10.61 -6.23 5.33
CA LEU A 66 -9.57 -7.00 4.65
C LEU A 66 -9.81 -7.07 3.13
N GLN A 67 -11.07 -7.11 2.68
CA GLN A 67 -11.42 -7.15 1.26
C GLN A 67 -11.03 -5.87 0.52
N ASN A 68 -11.01 -4.73 1.23
CA ASN A 68 -10.56 -3.46 0.69
C ASN A 68 -9.08 -3.19 0.95
N THR A 69 -8.32 -4.20 1.40
CA THR A 69 -6.91 -4.06 1.77
C THR A 69 -6.04 -5.03 0.99
N MET A 70 -4.91 -4.53 0.49
CA MET A 70 -3.91 -5.32 -0.22
C MET A 70 -2.57 -5.22 0.50
N ILE A 71 -2.07 -6.37 0.97
CA ILE A 71 -0.79 -6.45 1.66
C ILE A 71 0.27 -6.89 0.66
N LEU A 72 1.31 -6.08 0.49
CA LEU A 72 2.40 -6.27 -0.45
C LEU A 72 3.68 -6.56 0.33
N ASP A 73 4.17 -7.80 0.21
CA ASP A 73 5.42 -8.25 0.82
C ASP A 73 6.56 -8.01 -0.17
N CYS A 74 7.39 -7.02 0.13
CA CYS A 74 8.51 -6.60 -0.70
C CYS A 74 9.82 -7.35 -0.39
N ARG A 75 9.75 -8.45 0.35
CA ARG A 75 10.92 -9.31 0.60
C ARG A 75 11.24 -10.20 -0.59
N TYR A 76 12.43 -10.79 -0.61
CA TYR A 76 12.81 -11.75 -1.64
C TYR A 76 11.89 -12.99 -1.58
N PRO A 77 11.70 -13.69 -2.71
CA PRO A 77 10.82 -14.87 -2.75
C PRO A 77 11.16 -15.93 -1.71
N CYS A 78 12.45 -16.15 -1.40
CA CYS A 78 12.85 -17.09 -0.36
C CYS A 78 12.38 -16.69 1.04
N GLU A 79 12.46 -15.40 1.40
CA GLU A 79 11.94 -14.87 2.68
C GLU A 79 10.42 -15.00 2.77
N TYR A 80 9.71 -14.75 1.65
CA TYR A 80 8.26 -14.91 1.58
C TYR A 80 7.83 -16.38 1.72
N LEU A 81 8.50 -17.28 1.00
CA LEU A 81 8.24 -18.72 1.05
C LEU A 81 8.56 -19.33 2.42
N GLY A 82 9.57 -18.80 3.11
CA GLY A 82 9.92 -19.18 4.48
C GLY A 82 8.88 -18.75 5.54
N GLY A 83 7.94 -17.88 5.17
CA GLY A 83 6.85 -17.44 6.04
C GLY A 83 6.48 -15.99 5.76
N HIS A 84 5.19 -15.72 5.56
CA HIS A 84 4.67 -14.40 5.23
C HIS A 84 3.34 -14.13 5.92
N ILE A 85 2.93 -12.86 5.91
CA ILE A 85 1.64 -12.43 6.47
C ILE A 85 0.51 -13.04 5.63
N LYS A 86 -0.50 -13.60 6.29
CA LYS A 86 -1.66 -14.18 5.60
C LYS A 86 -2.28 -13.16 4.64
N HIS A 87 -2.61 -13.61 3.42
CA HIS A 87 -3.17 -12.79 2.33
C HIS A 87 -2.20 -11.75 1.72
N ALA A 88 -0.93 -11.75 2.12
CA ALA A 88 0.08 -10.93 1.45
C ALA A 88 0.38 -11.46 0.03
N ILE A 89 0.76 -10.54 -0.85
CA ILE A 89 1.20 -10.83 -2.22
C ILE A 89 2.68 -10.47 -2.30
N ASN A 90 3.53 -11.42 -2.71
CA ASN A 90 4.94 -11.15 -2.88
C ASN A 90 5.20 -10.26 -4.09
N THR A 91 5.78 -9.09 -3.86
CA THR A 91 6.17 -8.16 -4.92
C THR A 91 7.57 -7.60 -4.64
N TYR A 92 8.61 -8.31 -5.08
CA TYR A 92 10.00 -7.99 -4.73
C TYR A 92 10.71 -7.04 -5.71
N ARG A 93 10.11 -6.77 -6.89
CA ARG A 93 10.64 -5.87 -7.93
C ARG A 93 9.62 -4.80 -8.26
N LYS A 94 10.08 -3.55 -8.37
CA LYS A 94 9.24 -2.39 -8.74
C LYS A 94 8.44 -2.61 -10.02
N GLU A 95 9.08 -3.19 -11.03
CA GLU A 95 8.42 -3.45 -12.31
C GLU A 95 7.27 -4.45 -12.19
N THR A 96 7.49 -5.54 -11.44
CA THR A 96 6.46 -6.53 -11.17
C THR A 96 5.31 -5.93 -10.36
N THR A 97 5.61 -5.12 -9.33
CA THR A 97 4.60 -4.41 -8.55
C THR A 97 3.79 -3.46 -9.41
N ARG A 98 4.45 -2.64 -10.24
CA ARG A 98 3.79 -1.72 -11.15
C ARG A 98 2.87 -2.45 -12.11
N ASN A 99 3.35 -3.50 -12.77
CA ASN A 99 2.56 -4.25 -13.75
C ASN A 99 1.37 -4.95 -13.06
N PHE A 100 1.57 -5.47 -11.84
CA PHE A 100 0.51 -6.08 -11.04
C PHE A 100 -0.57 -5.07 -10.63
N LEU A 101 -0.17 -3.93 -10.06
CA LEU A 101 -1.12 -2.86 -9.69
C LEU A 101 -1.85 -2.33 -10.93
N PHE A 102 -1.13 -2.13 -12.03
CA PHE A 102 -1.71 -1.64 -13.27
C PHE A 102 -2.73 -2.62 -13.84
N GLY A 103 -2.40 -3.91 -14.00
CA GLY A 103 -3.34 -4.90 -14.52
C GLY A 103 -4.53 -5.16 -13.60
N ARG A 104 -4.38 -4.94 -12.29
CA ARG A 104 -5.48 -5.14 -11.32
C ARG A 104 -6.46 -3.98 -11.27
N PHE A 105 -6.01 -2.80 -11.67
CA PHE A 105 -6.74 -1.55 -11.45
C PHE A 105 -6.93 -0.74 -12.73
N SER A 106 -6.47 -1.22 -13.89
CA SER A 106 -6.60 -0.55 -15.19
C SER A 106 -8.04 -0.25 -15.58
N ASP A 107 -8.97 -1.08 -15.11
CA ASP A 107 -10.38 -1.05 -15.49
C ASP A 107 -11.25 -0.33 -14.45
N LEU A 108 -10.64 0.17 -13.36
CA LEU A 108 -11.37 0.96 -12.37
C LEU A 108 -11.75 2.33 -12.97
N PRO A 109 -13.03 2.74 -12.88
CA PRO A 109 -13.45 4.04 -13.35
C PRO A 109 -12.69 5.15 -12.61
N LEU A 110 -11.87 5.90 -13.35
CA LEU A 110 -11.06 7.02 -12.87
C LEU A 110 -11.93 8.14 -12.24
N ASP A 111 -13.22 8.18 -12.59
CA ASP A 111 -14.19 9.20 -12.19
C ASP A 111 -14.95 8.89 -10.89
N SER A 112 -14.49 7.91 -10.12
CA SER A 112 -15.09 7.64 -8.80
C SER A 112 -14.75 8.77 -7.82
N LYS A 113 -15.49 9.88 -7.86
CA LYS A 113 -15.59 10.90 -6.79
C LYS A 113 -15.94 10.28 -5.42
N ASN A 114 -16.33 9.01 -5.42
CA ASN A 114 -16.55 8.20 -4.24
C ASN A 114 -15.23 7.54 -3.79
N ASN A 115 -14.46 8.23 -2.94
CA ASN A 115 -13.22 7.75 -2.31
C ASN A 115 -13.37 6.45 -1.47
N ASN A 116 -14.55 5.85 -1.43
CA ASN A 116 -14.87 4.65 -0.66
C ASN A 116 -14.55 3.33 -1.37
N THR A 117 -14.22 3.34 -2.67
CA THR A 117 -13.93 2.11 -3.45
C THR A 117 -12.44 1.91 -3.72
N ALA A 118 -11.59 2.87 -3.37
CA ALA A 118 -10.15 2.73 -3.55
C ALA A 118 -9.57 1.74 -2.52
N PRO A 119 -8.85 0.70 -2.98
CA PRO A 119 -8.22 -0.25 -2.08
C PRO A 119 -7.06 0.39 -1.33
N ILE A 120 -6.88 -0.07 -0.10
CA ILE A 120 -5.79 0.35 0.77
C ILE A 120 -4.57 -0.53 0.48
N LEU A 121 -3.46 0.08 0.09
CA LEU A 121 -2.21 -0.66 -0.17
C LEU A 121 -1.31 -0.59 1.07
N ILE A 122 -0.80 -1.74 1.48
CA ILE A 122 0.05 -1.88 2.65
C ILE A 122 1.36 -2.54 2.23
N PHE A 123 2.48 -1.82 2.27
CA PHE A 123 3.80 -2.31 1.90
C PHE A 123 4.61 -2.66 3.13
N HIS A 124 5.26 -3.83 3.12
CA HIS A 124 6.21 -4.19 4.17
C HIS A 124 7.44 -4.92 3.61
N CYS A 125 8.51 -4.91 4.39
CA CYS A 125 9.62 -5.84 4.22
C CYS A 125 10.08 -6.34 5.60
N GLU A 126 11.34 -6.76 5.74
CA GLU A 126 11.88 -7.25 7.03
C GLU A 126 11.77 -6.18 8.14
N TYR A 127 12.27 -4.98 7.86
CA TYR A 127 12.27 -3.86 8.82
C TYR A 127 11.44 -2.66 8.35
N SER A 128 10.92 -2.70 7.12
CA SER A 128 10.16 -1.63 6.46
C SER A 128 10.85 -0.26 6.46
N LYS A 129 12.19 -0.27 6.40
CA LYS A 129 13.03 0.93 6.35
C LYS A 129 13.53 1.28 4.95
N VAL A 130 13.79 0.28 4.10
CA VAL A 130 14.45 0.48 2.79
C VAL A 130 13.59 -0.07 1.66
N ARG A 131 13.43 -1.39 1.57
CA ARG A 131 12.69 -2.03 0.45
C ARG A 131 11.25 -1.54 0.35
N GLY A 132 10.42 -1.74 1.40
CA GLY A 132 9.03 -1.28 1.41
C GLY A 132 8.86 0.22 1.05
N PRO A 133 9.63 1.15 1.66
CA PRO A 133 9.57 2.57 1.31
C PRO A 133 10.05 2.93 -0.10
N SER A 134 10.91 2.10 -0.70
CA SER A 134 11.48 2.36 -2.03
C SER A 134 10.62 1.82 -3.18
N MET A 135 9.60 1.03 -2.86
CA MET A 135 8.74 0.32 -3.82
C MET A 135 7.64 1.20 -4.39
#